data_AF-I4EUP2-F1
#
_entry.id   AF-I4EUP2-F1
#
_cell.length_a   1.000
_cell.length_b   1.000
_cell.length_c   1.000
_cell.angle_alpha   90.00
_cell.angle_beta   90.00
_cell.angle_gamma   90.00
#
_symmetry.space_group_name_H-M   'P 1'
#
loop_
_entity.id
_entity.type
_entity.pdbx_description
1 polymer ?
#
loop_
_entity_poly.entity_id
_entity_poly.type
_entity_poly.pdbx_seq_one_letter_code
_entity_poly.pdbx_strand_id
1 'polypeptide(L)'
;MENTLSGLPLFGGALLLTLGALLAGSEYGWGTLKTLLAQGPRRLTVLAGQLLALLVVLAATVLLSFLLTALVSWAIAAGASATVDWPGAGQLLRGFGGGLLIAATWGALGMLLGTALRSTALPIGLGLVWVLAIENLVVNVAAPLLGAFDAAQAALPGVNAGSLVAALAGDHAELRTPGVAAIVDGGQAAWVLAGFLVVFTALTGLLLTRRDVT
;
A
#
# COMPACT_ATOMS: atom_id res chain seq x y z
N MET A 1 0.35 16.03 -15.75
CA MET A 1 -0.95 15.36 -15.56
C MET A 1 -0.82 14.37 -14.42
N GLU A 2 -1.69 14.46 -13.43
CA GLU A 2 -1.73 13.51 -12.30
C GLU A 2 -2.36 12.18 -12.76
N ASN A 3 -1.89 11.06 -12.22
CA ASN A 3 -2.41 9.73 -12.56
C ASN A 3 -3.32 9.18 -11.44
N THR A 4 -4.13 8.16 -11.74
CA THR A 4 -5.05 7.55 -10.75
C THR A 4 -4.37 7.05 -9.49
N LEU A 5 -3.07 6.76 -9.55
CA LEU A 5 -2.30 6.19 -8.45
C LEU A 5 -1.74 7.25 -7.50
N SER A 6 -1.79 8.54 -7.85
CA SER A 6 -1.19 9.63 -7.09
C SER A 6 -1.59 9.70 -5.62
N GLY A 7 -2.80 9.25 -5.27
CA GLY A 7 -3.25 9.21 -3.88
C GLY A 7 -2.67 8.05 -3.05
N LEU A 8 -2.18 6.98 -3.68
CA LEU A 8 -1.79 5.74 -3.00
C LEU A 8 -0.55 5.85 -2.10
N PRO A 9 0.50 6.63 -2.41
CA PRO A 9 1.70 6.65 -1.58
C PRO A 9 1.47 7.18 -0.16
N LEU A 10 0.58 8.16 0.01
CA LEU A 10 0.33 8.81 1.29
C LEU A 10 -1.05 8.46 1.87
N PHE A 11 -2.12 9.07 1.32
CA PHE A 11 -3.47 8.93 1.89
C PHE A 11 -4.09 7.57 1.63
N GLY A 12 -3.94 7.05 0.41
CA GLY A 12 -4.35 5.69 0.06
C GLY A 12 -3.57 4.68 0.88
N GLY A 13 -2.27 4.87 1.08
CA GLY A 13 -1.42 4.00 1.90
C GLY A 13 -1.92 3.90 3.33
N ALA A 14 -2.29 5.02 3.95
CA ALA A 14 -2.93 5.06 5.26
C ALA A 14 -4.25 4.26 5.32
N LEU A 15 -5.11 4.39 4.31
CA LEU A 15 -6.38 3.64 4.23
C LEU A 15 -6.16 2.15 4.02
N LEU A 16 -5.24 1.77 3.14
CA LEU A 16 -4.95 0.38 2.79
C LEU A 16 -4.25 -0.34 3.95
N LEU A 17 -3.36 0.36 4.68
CA LEU A 17 -2.83 -0.07 5.96
C LEU A 17 -3.95 -0.30 6.97
N THR A 18 -4.89 0.64 7.08
CA THR A 18 -6.04 0.51 7.97
C THR A 18 -6.87 -0.74 7.65
N LEU A 19 -7.11 -1.04 6.37
CA LEU A 19 -7.79 -2.26 5.94
C LEU A 19 -7.05 -3.53 6.38
N GLY A 20 -5.73 -3.58 6.19
CA GLY A 20 -4.91 -4.71 6.67
C GLY A 20 -4.94 -4.86 8.19
N ALA A 21 -4.85 -3.75 8.91
CA ALA A 21 -4.94 -3.72 10.36
C ALA A 21 -6.32 -4.15 10.88
N LEU A 22 -7.39 -3.74 10.21
CA LEU A 22 -8.76 -4.16 10.53
C LEU A 22 -8.93 -5.67 10.31
N LEU A 23 -8.45 -6.18 9.17
CA LEU A 23 -8.55 -7.61 8.85
C LEU A 23 -7.86 -8.48 9.90
N ALA A 24 -6.64 -8.12 10.30
CA ALA A 24 -5.87 -8.93 11.25
C ALA A 24 -6.21 -8.65 12.71
N GLY A 25 -6.42 -7.38 13.05
CA GLY A 25 -6.61 -6.91 14.42
C GLY A 25 -7.99 -7.24 14.99
N SER A 26 -9.03 -7.17 14.15
CA SER A 26 -10.42 -7.43 14.59
C SER A 26 -10.60 -8.87 15.08
N GLU A 27 -9.83 -9.80 14.52
CA GLU A 27 -9.81 -11.21 14.90
C GLU A 27 -9.47 -11.45 16.37
N TYR A 28 -8.58 -10.61 16.93
CA TYR A 28 -8.20 -10.67 18.34
C TYR A 28 -9.27 -10.04 19.25
N GLY A 29 -9.95 -9.00 18.76
CA GLY A 29 -11.03 -8.33 19.50
C GLY A 29 -12.28 -9.20 19.63
N TRP A 30 -12.61 -9.98 18.59
CA TRP A 30 -13.80 -10.85 18.58
C TRP A 30 -13.50 -12.31 18.96
N GLY A 31 -12.22 -12.69 19.08
CA GLY A 31 -11.81 -14.06 19.37
C GLY A 31 -12.06 -15.05 18.22
N THR A 32 -12.35 -14.56 17.02
CA THR A 32 -12.68 -15.39 15.85
C THR A 32 -11.49 -16.24 15.41
N LEU A 33 -10.25 -15.74 15.51
CA LEU A 33 -9.06 -16.53 15.21
C LEU A 33 -8.92 -17.75 16.13
N LYS A 34 -9.25 -17.61 17.41
CA LYS A 34 -9.22 -18.73 18.36
C LYS A 34 -10.27 -19.77 17.99
N THR A 35 -11.49 -19.34 17.69
CA THR A 35 -12.59 -20.22 17.26
C THR A 35 -12.28 -20.96 15.97
N LEU A 36 -11.71 -20.26 14.98
CA LEU A 36 -11.27 -20.86 13.70
C LEU A 36 -10.18 -21.91 13.91
N LEU A 37 -9.14 -21.59 14.67
CA LEU A 37 -8.04 -22.53 14.91
C LEU A 37 -8.44 -23.75 15.75
N ALA A 38 -9.46 -23.61 16.62
CA ALA A 38 -10.01 -24.73 17.36
C ALA A 38 -10.66 -25.80 16.45
N GLN A 39 -11.04 -25.45 15.21
CA GLN A 39 -11.59 -26.38 14.22
C GLN A 39 -10.50 -27.23 13.52
N GLY A 40 -9.22 -27.05 13.86
CA GLY A 40 -8.10 -27.81 13.30
C GLY A 40 -7.44 -27.34 11.99
N PRO A 41 -7.75 -26.19 11.35
CA PRO A 41 -7.00 -25.74 10.19
C PRO A 41 -5.56 -25.36 10.59
N ARG A 42 -4.60 -25.58 9.69
CA ARG A 42 -3.21 -25.14 9.90
C ARG A 42 -3.16 -23.62 9.89
N ARG A 43 -2.40 -23.01 10.81
CA ARG A 43 -2.24 -21.55 10.94
C ARG A 43 -1.86 -20.84 9.63
N LEU A 44 -0.98 -21.46 8.85
CA LEU A 44 -0.57 -20.92 7.55
C LEU A 44 -1.66 -21.02 6.48
N THR A 45 -2.58 -21.98 6.59
CA THR A 45 -3.76 -22.06 5.71
C THR A 45 -4.71 -20.92 5.99
N VAL A 46 -4.93 -20.59 7.27
CA VAL A 46 -5.73 -19.42 7.68
C VAL A 46 -5.09 -18.12 7.17
N LEU A 47 -3.78 -17.96 7.39
CA LEU A 47 -3.05 -16.80 6.90
C LEU A 47 -3.13 -16.66 5.37
N ALA A 48 -2.97 -17.75 4.62
CA ALA A 48 -3.08 -17.72 3.16
C ALA A 48 -4.48 -17.26 2.72
N GLY A 49 -5.54 -17.74 3.38
CA GLY A 49 -6.90 -17.29 3.14
C GLY A 49 -7.10 -15.80 3.44
N GLN A 50 -6.56 -15.30 4.56
CA GLN A 50 -6.62 -13.89 4.92
C GLN A 50 -5.83 -13.01 3.94
N LEU A 51 -4.64 -13.42 3.53
CA LEU A 51 -3.85 -12.72 2.51
C LEU A 51 -4.55 -12.68 1.17
N LEU A 52 -5.20 -13.77 0.75
CA LEU A 52 -5.99 -13.81 -0.47
C LEU A 52 -7.21 -12.88 -0.37
N ALA A 53 -7.94 -12.90 0.75
CA ALA A 53 -9.06 -12.00 0.98
C ALA A 53 -8.62 -10.53 0.95
N LEU A 54 -7.51 -10.21 1.62
CA LEU A 54 -6.92 -8.87 1.58
C LEU A 54 -6.56 -8.48 0.16
N LEU A 55 -5.86 -9.34 -0.58
CA LEU A 55 -5.45 -9.08 -1.96
C LEU A 55 -6.65 -8.82 -2.88
N VAL A 56 -7.73 -9.59 -2.74
CA VAL A 56 -8.97 -9.39 -3.51
C VAL A 56 -9.59 -8.03 -3.21
N VAL A 57 -9.68 -7.65 -1.94
CA VAL A 57 -10.21 -6.33 -1.55
C VAL A 57 -9.34 -5.21 -2.10
N LEU A 58 -8.01 -5.31 -1.96
CA LEU A 58 -7.07 -4.31 -2.46
C LEU A 58 -7.11 -4.20 -3.99
N ALA A 59 -7.17 -5.32 -4.70
CA ALA A 59 -7.31 -5.36 -6.16
C ALA A 59 -8.62 -4.72 -6.61
N ALA A 60 -9.73 -4.99 -5.90
CA ALA A 60 -11.01 -4.35 -6.16
C ALA A 60 -10.95 -2.83 -5.90
N THR A 61 -10.30 -2.39 -4.82
CA THR A 61 -10.11 -0.96 -4.52
C THR A 61 -9.33 -0.26 -5.64
N VAL A 62 -8.18 -0.81 -6.06
CA VAL A 62 -7.38 -0.24 -7.15
C VAL A 62 -8.17 -0.24 -8.46
N LEU A 63 -8.87 -1.33 -8.78
CA LEU A 63 -9.70 -1.42 -9.99
C LEU A 63 -10.82 -0.37 -9.99
N LEU A 64 -11.52 -0.21 -8.87
CA LEU A 64 -12.56 0.81 -8.73
C LEU A 64 -12.01 2.22 -8.87
N SER A 65 -10.81 2.51 -8.34
CA SER A 65 -10.15 3.80 -8.57
C SER A 65 -9.91 4.04 -10.07
N PHE A 66 -9.43 3.04 -10.81
CA PHE A 66 -9.23 3.14 -12.27
C PHE A 66 -10.54 3.40 -13.00
N LEU A 67 -11.59 2.64 -12.68
CA LEU A 67 -12.89 2.78 -13.32
C LEU A 67 -13.53 4.15 -13.03
N LEU A 68 -13.47 4.62 -11.78
CA LEU A 68 -14.01 5.92 -11.39
C LEU A 68 -13.24 7.08 -12.03
N THR A 69 -11.90 7.04 -12.02
CA THR A 69 -11.11 8.07 -12.68
C THR A 69 -11.35 8.07 -14.18
N ALA A 70 -11.36 6.90 -14.83
CA ALA A 70 -11.65 6.80 -16.25
C ALA A 70 -13.05 7.34 -16.61
N LEU A 71 -14.06 7.01 -15.81
CA LEU A 71 -15.43 7.49 -16.00
C LEU A 71 -15.52 9.01 -15.88
N VAL A 72 -14.92 9.59 -14.84
CA VAL A 72 -14.92 11.04 -14.61
C VAL A 72 -14.14 11.76 -15.70
N SER A 73 -12.96 11.28 -16.06
CA SER A 73 -12.15 11.84 -17.15
C SER A 73 -12.89 11.80 -18.49
N TRP A 74 -13.56 10.69 -18.80
CA TRP A 74 -14.39 10.56 -19.99
C TRP A 74 -15.57 11.54 -19.97
N ALA A 75 -16.28 11.66 -18.85
CA ALA A 75 -17.42 12.56 -18.72
C ALA A 75 -17.01 14.03 -18.92
N ILE A 76 -15.86 14.44 -18.39
CA ILE A 76 -15.31 15.79 -18.58
C ILE A 76 -14.95 16.02 -20.05
N ALA A 77 -14.24 15.08 -20.68
CA ALA A 77 -13.85 15.20 -22.09
C ALA A 77 -15.07 15.25 -23.02
N ALA A 78 -16.09 14.43 -22.76
CA ALA A 78 -17.35 14.44 -23.51
C ALA A 78 -18.07 15.79 -23.35
N GLY A 79 -18.14 16.35 -22.14
CA GLY A 79 -18.72 17.67 -21.90
C GLY A 79 -17.95 18.81 -22.58
N ALA A 80 -16.63 18.69 -22.69
CA ALA A 80 -15.76 19.65 -23.36
C ALA A 80 -15.66 19.45 -24.89
N SER A 81 -16.34 18.44 -25.45
CA SER A 81 -16.16 18.02 -26.85
C SER A 81 -14.69 17.77 -27.23
N ALA A 82 -13.88 17.30 -26.27
CA ALA A 82 -12.48 17.00 -26.44
C ALA A 82 -12.28 15.54 -26.90
N THR A 83 -11.20 15.29 -27.64
CA THR A 83 -10.82 13.92 -28.02
C THR A 83 -10.32 13.14 -26.81
N VAL A 84 -10.84 11.92 -26.63
CA VAL A 84 -10.39 11.00 -25.58
C VAL A 84 -9.27 10.12 -26.14
N ASP A 85 -8.07 10.29 -25.62
CA ASP A 85 -6.94 9.41 -25.91
C ASP A 85 -6.86 8.32 -24.84
N TRP A 86 -7.25 7.10 -25.19
CA TRP A 86 -7.30 5.99 -24.25
C TRP A 86 -5.91 5.35 -24.10
N PRO A 87 -5.44 5.09 -22.86
CA PRO A 87 -4.18 4.42 -22.65
C PRO A 87 -4.22 2.99 -23.19
N GLY A 88 -3.10 2.54 -23.75
CA GLY A 88 -2.96 1.16 -24.22
C GLY A 88 -3.08 0.14 -23.09
N ALA A 89 -3.55 -1.07 -23.41
CA ALA A 89 -3.76 -2.15 -22.43
C ALA A 89 -2.49 -2.47 -21.60
N GLY A 90 -1.31 -2.39 -22.19
CA GLY A 90 -0.04 -2.58 -21.48
C GLY A 90 0.25 -1.50 -20.42
N GLN A 91 -0.14 -0.25 -20.68
CA GLN A 91 0.00 0.84 -19.72
C GLN A 91 -0.99 0.68 -18.57
N LEU A 92 -2.24 0.30 -18.88
CA LEU A 92 -3.25 -0.02 -17.86
C LEU A 92 -2.79 -1.17 -16.97
N LEU A 93 -2.24 -2.24 -17.54
CA LEU A 93 -1.76 -3.39 -16.78
C LEU A 93 -0.57 -3.04 -15.88
N ARG A 94 0.38 -2.25 -16.38
CA ARG A 94 1.52 -1.76 -15.57
C ARG A 94 1.06 -0.85 -14.44
N GLY A 95 0.15 0.07 -14.72
CA GLY A 95 -0.44 0.96 -13.72
C GLY A 95 -1.19 0.17 -12.64
N PHE A 96 -2.05 -0.76 -13.05
CA PHE A 96 -2.78 -1.63 -12.12
C PHE A 96 -1.83 -2.48 -11.28
N GLY A 97 -0.83 -3.11 -11.89
CA GLY A 97 0.17 -3.92 -11.20
C GLY A 97 0.99 -3.11 -10.18
N GLY A 98 1.44 -1.91 -10.55
CA GLY A 98 2.16 -1.01 -9.65
C GLY A 98 1.29 -0.50 -8.50
N GLY A 99 0.04 -0.11 -8.79
CA GLY A 99 -0.94 0.26 -7.77
C GLY A 99 -1.25 -0.87 -6.80
N LEU A 100 -1.42 -2.08 -7.30
CA LEU A 100 -1.65 -3.27 -6.48
C LEU A 100 -0.45 -3.63 -5.61
N LEU A 101 0.78 -3.46 -6.12
CA LEU A 101 2.00 -3.66 -5.34
C LEU A 101 2.08 -2.68 -4.16
N ILE A 102 1.82 -1.39 -4.41
CA ILE A 102 1.78 -0.35 -3.36
C ILE A 102 0.69 -0.70 -2.33
N ALA A 103 -0.51 -1.02 -2.81
CA ALA A 103 -1.64 -1.36 -1.96
C ALA A 103 -1.37 -2.59 -1.09
N ALA A 104 -0.80 -3.65 -1.68
CA ALA A 104 -0.43 -4.87 -0.98
C ALA A 104 0.66 -4.61 0.07
N THR A 105 1.64 -3.76 -0.23
CA THR A 105 2.71 -3.42 0.72
C THR A 105 2.13 -2.73 1.96
N TRP A 106 1.29 -1.70 1.78
CA TRP A 106 0.64 -1.01 2.89
C TRP A 106 -0.35 -1.90 3.65
N GLY A 107 -1.16 -2.68 2.93
CA GLY A 107 -2.07 -3.64 3.54
C GLY A 107 -1.34 -4.72 4.34
N ALA A 108 -0.22 -5.24 3.85
CA ALA A 108 0.60 -6.21 4.56
C ALA A 108 1.26 -5.61 5.80
N LEU A 109 1.70 -4.34 5.76
CA LEU A 109 2.17 -3.63 6.95
C LEU A 109 1.07 -3.52 8.01
N GLY A 110 -0.15 -3.14 7.59
CA GLY A 110 -1.31 -3.10 8.48
C GLY A 110 -1.61 -4.45 9.11
N MET A 111 -1.62 -5.51 8.30
CA MET A 111 -1.82 -6.90 8.74
C MET A 111 -0.75 -7.34 9.75
N LEU A 112 0.52 -7.02 9.47
CA LEU A 112 1.65 -7.29 10.36
C LEU A 112 1.46 -6.59 11.70
N LEU A 113 1.16 -5.28 11.69
CA LEU A 113 0.96 -4.51 12.92
C LEU A 113 -0.24 -5.03 13.72
N GLY A 114 -1.37 -5.33 13.06
CA GLY A 114 -2.56 -5.93 13.69
C GLY A 114 -2.26 -7.27 14.35
N THR A 115 -1.49 -8.12 13.67
CA THR A 115 -1.05 -9.42 14.21
C THR A 115 -0.03 -9.25 15.34
N ALA A 116 0.91 -8.33 15.21
CA ALA A 116 1.98 -8.10 16.17
C ALA A 116 1.45 -7.49 17.48
N LEU A 117 0.50 -6.57 17.38
CA LEU A 117 -0.05 -5.81 18.51
C LEU A 117 -1.36 -6.40 19.05
N ARG A 118 -1.92 -7.44 18.39
CA ARG A 118 -3.15 -8.13 18.78
C ARG A 118 -4.32 -7.18 19.08
N SER A 119 -4.42 -6.11 18.30
CA SER A 119 -5.43 -5.06 18.46
C SER A 119 -5.69 -4.39 17.12
N THR A 120 -6.76 -3.60 17.03
CA THR A 120 -7.10 -2.84 15.82
C THR A 120 -6.66 -1.39 15.93
N ALA A 121 -6.96 -0.73 17.06
CA ALA A 121 -6.77 0.71 17.22
C ALA A 121 -5.29 1.13 17.20
N LEU A 122 -4.43 0.40 17.94
CA LEU A 122 -3.00 0.74 18.05
C LEU A 122 -2.25 0.61 16.71
N PRO A 123 -2.40 -0.48 15.93
CA PRO A 123 -1.83 -0.57 14.58
C PRO A 123 -2.24 0.59 13.66
N ILE A 124 -3.51 0.98 13.69
CA ILE A 124 -4.02 2.08 12.85
C ILE A 124 -3.34 3.38 13.28
N GLY A 125 -3.34 3.69 14.58
CA GLY A 125 -2.71 4.91 15.09
C GLY A 125 -1.21 4.98 14.75
N LEU A 126 -0.46 3.90 14.99
CA LEU A 126 0.98 3.84 14.67
C LEU A 126 1.26 3.91 13.18
N GLY A 127 0.47 3.21 12.36
CA GLY A 127 0.58 3.25 10.91
C GLY A 127 0.30 4.65 10.36
N LEU A 128 -0.72 5.33 10.85
CA LEU A 128 -1.03 6.71 10.46
C LEU A 128 0.07 7.68 10.87
N VAL A 129 0.59 7.57 12.10
CA VAL A 129 1.72 8.40 12.55
C VAL A 129 2.97 8.16 11.69
N TRP A 130 3.23 6.91 11.31
CA TRP A 130 4.33 6.59 10.41
C TRP A 130 4.17 7.26 9.04
N VAL A 131 3.07 6.97 8.35
CA VAL A 131 2.81 7.40 6.96
C VAL A 131 2.67 8.92 6.87
N LEU A 132 1.93 9.53 7.79
CA LEU A 132 1.57 10.94 7.69
C LEU A 132 2.59 11.87 8.35
N ALA A 133 3.30 11.41 9.38
CA ALA A 133 4.23 12.26 10.12
C ALA A 133 5.68 11.81 9.98
N ILE A 134 6.04 10.62 10.49
CA ILE A 134 7.45 10.23 10.65
C ILE A 134 8.18 10.20 9.31
N GLU A 135 7.63 9.51 8.32
CA GLU A 135 8.28 9.37 7.02
C GLU A 135 8.38 10.73 6.30
N ASN A 136 7.36 11.57 6.39
CA ASN A 136 7.39 12.92 5.84
C ASN A 136 8.44 13.81 6.51
N LEU A 137 8.67 13.68 7.81
CA LEU A 137 9.73 14.41 8.51
C LEU A 137 11.12 13.92 8.06
N VAL A 138 11.28 12.61 7.83
CA VAL A 138 12.54 12.07 7.31
C VAL A 138 12.84 12.65 5.93
N VAL A 139 11.87 12.61 5.02
CA VAL A 139 12.06 13.06 3.62
C VAL A 139 12.20 14.57 3.51
N ASN A 140 11.31 15.34 4.16
CA ASN A 140 11.23 16.79 3.91
C ASN A 140 12.09 17.62 4.87
N VAL A 141 12.58 17.03 5.97
CA VAL A 141 13.36 17.75 6.99
C VAL A 141 14.71 17.09 7.23
N ALA A 142 14.76 15.80 7.56
CA ALA A 142 16.01 15.16 7.95
C ALA A 142 16.95 14.95 6.75
N ALA A 143 16.46 14.46 5.61
CA ALA A 143 17.27 14.17 4.44
C ALA A 143 17.95 15.41 3.84
N PRO A 144 17.29 16.58 3.68
CA PRO A 144 17.94 17.80 3.21
C PRO A 144 19.03 18.34 4.16
N LEU A 145 18.95 18.02 5.45
CA LEU A 145 19.86 18.54 6.47
C LEU A 145 21.01 17.59 6.80
N LEU A 146 20.83 16.28 6.60
CA LEU A 146 21.74 15.24 7.05
C LEU A 146 21.93 14.17 5.96
N GLY A 147 23.12 14.11 5.36
CA GLY A 147 23.41 13.20 4.24
C GLY A 147 23.20 11.70 4.54
N ALA A 148 23.28 11.27 5.81
CA ALA A 148 22.93 9.91 6.19
C ALA A 148 21.45 9.57 5.96
N PHE A 149 20.56 10.55 6.18
CA PHE A 149 19.12 10.40 5.96
C PHE A 149 18.76 10.49 4.49
N ASP A 150 19.55 11.21 3.68
CA ASP A 150 19.39 11.25 2.22
C ASP A 150 19.63 9.87 1.58
N ALA A 151 20.64 9.13 2.04
CA ALA A 151 20.84 7.75 1.60
C ALA A 151 19.74 6.81 2.15
N ALA A 152 19.33 7.01 3.41
CA ALA A 152 18.36 6.12 4.06
C ALA A 152 16.94 6.26 3.51
N GLN A 153 16.52 7.46 3.08
CA GLN A 153 15.18 7.68 2.55
C GLN A 153 14.89 6.84 1.30
N ALA A 154 15.92 6.51 0.52
CA ALA A 154 15.81 5.68 -0.68
C ALA A 154 15.32 4.24 -0.39
N ALA A 155 15.38 3.79 0.86
CA ALA A 155 14.88 2.49 1.29
C ALA A 155 13.48 2.56 1.93
N LEU A 156 12.88 3.74 2.12
CA LEU A 156 11.60 3.86 2.82
C LEU A 156 10.42 3.46 1.92
N PRO A 157 9.41 2.74 2.46
CA PRO A 157 8.32 2.20 1.65
C PRO A 157 7.46 3.28 1.00
N GLY A 158 7.20 4.41 1.67
CA GLY A 158 6.45 5.54 1.11
C GLY A 158 7.24 6.29 0.04
N VAL A 159 8.55 6.47 0.21
CA VAL A 159 9.43 7.03 -0.84
C VAL A 159 9.41 6.17 -2.10
N ASN A 160 9.52 4.86 -1.95
CA ASN A 160 9.47 3.92 -3.06
C ASN A 160 8.05 3.84 -3.67
N ALA A 161 6.99 3.93 -2.87
CA ALA A 161 5.62 4.04 -3.39
C ALA A 161 5.44 5.30 -4.23
N GLY A 162 5.89 6.45 -3.74
CA GLY A 162 5.86 7.73 -4.46
C GLY A 162 6.65 7.70 -5.76
N SER A 163 7.86 7.13 -5.71
CA SER A 163 8.74 7.02 -6.88
C SER A 163 8.19 6.07 -7.93
N LEU A 164 7.55 4.96 -7.53
CA LEU A 164 6.88 4.05 -8.46
C LEU A 164 5.70 4.73 -9.16
N VAL A 165 4.89 5.52 -8.42
CA VAL A 165 3.80 6.28 -9.02
C VAL A 165 4.31 7.33 -10.00
N ALA A 166 5.39 8.04 -9.65
CA ALA A 166 6.03 9.01 -10.53
C ALA A 166 6.54 8.35 -11.82
N ALA A 167 7.23 7.21 -11.71
CA ALA A 167 7.71 6.45 -12.87
C ALA A 167 6.57 5.97 -13.80
N LEU A 168 5.41 5.61 -13.23
CA LEU A 168 4.23 5.19 -13.99
C LEU A 168 3.45 6.36 -14.61
N ALA A 169 3.67 7.59 -14.15
CA ALA A 169 3.05 8.79 -14.70
C ALA A 169 3.70 9.26 -16.01
N GLY A 170 4.97 8.92 -16.24
CA GLY A 170 5.75 9.27 -17.43
C GLY A 170 6.40 10.66 -17.35
N ASP A 171 7.31 10.94 -18.28
CA ASP A 171 8.25 12.08 -18.23
C ASP A 171 7.60 13.47 -18.23
N HIS A 172 6.35 13.58 -18.69
CA HIS A 172 5.62 14.85 -18.79
C HIS A 172 4.64 15.07 -17.62
N ALA A 173 4.70 14.23 -16.59
CA ALA A 173 3.82 14.34 -15.44
C ALA A 173 4.31 15.39 -14.43
N GLU A 174 3.53 16.44 -14.23
CA GLU A 174 3.70 17.34 -13.08
C GLU A 174 3.37 16.60 -11.77
N LEU A 175 4.39 16.33 -10.96
CA LEU A 175 4.27 15.68 -9.65
C LEU A 175 3.87 16.72 -8.60
N ARG A 176 2.57 16.98 -8.46
CA ARG A 176 2.03 17.93 -7.46
C ARG A 176 1.43 17.26 -6.24
N THR A 177 1.19 15.95 -6.31
CA THR A 177 0.52 15.22 -5.25
C THR A 177 1.48 14.96 -4.08
N PRO A 178 1.11 15.31 -2.83
CA PRO A 178 1.93 15.01 -1.66
C PRO A 178 2.26 13.52 -1.54
N GLY A 179 3.52 13.21 -1.28
CA GLY A 179 4.02 11.84 -1.20
C GLY A 179 4.38 11.21 -2.55
N VAL A 180 4.20 11.91 -3.67
CA VAL A 180 4.67 11.47 -4.99
C VAL A 180 5.90 12.30 -5.38
N ALA A 181 7.07 11.67 -5.34
CA ALA A 181 8.33 12.28 -5.76
C ALA A 181 9.22 11.23 -6.43
N ALA A 182 9.89 11.61 -7.52
CA ALA A 182 10.84 10.76 -8.23
C ALA A 182 12.22 10.80 -7.54
N ILE A 183 12.29 10.27 -6.31
CA ILE A 183 13.52 10.23 -5.51
C ILE A 183 14.40 9.06 -5.95
N VAL A 184 13.80 7.92 -6.31
CA VAL A 184 14.50 6.73 -6.81
C VAL A 184 13.94 6.28 -8.15
N ASP A 185 14.69 5.42 -8.86
CA ASP A 185 14.23 4.82 -10.11
C ASP A 185 13.02 3.89 -9.90
N GLY A 186 12.14 3.80 -10.91
CA GLY A 186 10.93 2.98 -10.85
C GLY A 186 11.20 1.48 -10.69
N GLY A 187 12.31 0.98 -11.24
CA GLY A 187 12.74 -0.40 -11.05
C GLY A 187 13.16 -0.69 -9.61
N GLN A 188 13.98 0.19 -9.02
CA GLN A 188 14.34 0.11 -7.60
C GLN A 188 13.09 0.18 -6.72
N ALA A 189 12.19 1.13 -7.00
CA ALA A 189 10.96 1.32 -6.27
C ALA A 189 10.11 0.05 -6.21
N ALA A 190 9.93 -0.62 -7.35
CA ALA A 190 9.19 -1.88 -7.42
C ALA A 190 9.87 -2.99 -6.60
N TRP A 191 11.19 -3.13 -6.68
CA TRP A 191 11.92 -4.16 -5.93
C TRP A 191 11.91 -3.95 -4.42
N VAL A 192 12.06 -2.72 -3.96
CA VAL A 192 12.01 -2.39 -2.52
C VAL A 192 10.62 -2.69 -1.96
N LEU A 193 9.56 -2.28 -2.65
CA LEU A 193 8.19 -2.60 -2.25
C LEU A 193 7.91 -4.11 -2.23
N ALA A 194 8.37 -4.83 -3.26
CA ALA A 194 8.26 -6.30 -3.29
C ALA A 194 9.01 -6.94 -2.11
N GLY A 195 10.19 -6.43 -1.76
CA GLY A 195 10.95 -6.84 -0.59
C GLY A 195 10.18 -6.63 0.72
N PHE A 196 9.60 -5.44 0.92
CA PHE A 196 8.77 -5.15 2.08
C PHE A 196 7.53 -6.05 2.16
N LEU A 197 6.84 -6.26 1.04
CA LEU A 197 5.69 -7.15 0.97
C LEU A 197 6.06 -8.57 1.45
N VAL A 198 7.15 -9.13 0.92
CA VAL A 198 7.65 -10.45 1.34
C VAL A 198 8.00 -10.46 2.83
N VAL A 199 8.73 -9.46 3.31
CA VAL A 199 9.14 -9.36 4.72
C VAL A 199 7.93 -9.26 5.64
N PHE A 200 6.97 -8.39 5.34
CA PHE A 200 5.78 -8.20 6.18
C PHE A 200 4.91 -9.45 6.22
N THR A 201 4.70 -10.12 5.08
CA THR A 201 3.99 -11.39 5.03
C THR A 201 4.72 -12.50 5.79
N ALA A 202 6.04 -12.62 5.62
CA ALA A 202 6.85 -13.62 6.30
C ALA A 202 6.86 -13.41 7.83
N LEU A 203 7.03 -12.16 8.28
CA LEU A 203 6.96 -11.82 9.70
C LEU A 203 5.58 -12.10 10.28
N THR A 204 4.50 -11.80 9.54
CA THR A 204 3.13 -12.12 9.95
C THR A 204 2.96 -13.63 10.16
N GLY A 205 3.43 -14.45 9.21
CA GLY A 205 3.43 -15.91 9.33
C GLY A 205 4.29 -16.43 10.47
N LEU A 206 5.46 -15.84 10.69
CA LEU A 206 6.33 -16.19 11.81
C LEU A 206 5.66 -15.90 13.16
N LEU A 207 5.01 -14.76 13.30
CA LEU A 207 4.28 -14.39 14.51
C LEU A 207 3.10 -15.32 14.75
N LEU A 208 2.31 -15.64 13.72
CA LEU A 208 1.18 -16.55 13.86
C LEU A 208 1.60 -17.97 14.21
N THR A 209 2.74 -18.44 13.71
CA THR A 209 3.23 -19.80 13.98
C THR A 209 3.92 -19.94 15.32
N ARG A 210 4.62 -18.90 15.79
CA ARG A 210 5.35 -18.93 17.06
C ARG A 210 4.53 -18.50 18.28
N ARG A 211 3.47 -17.72 18.09
CA ARG A 211 2.67 -17.21 19.21
C ARG A 211 1.43 -18.06 19.45
N ASP A 212 1.24 -18.45 20.70
CA ASP A 212 0.01 -19.09 21.13
C ASP A 212 -1.18 -18.13 21.03
N VAL A 213 -2.31 -18.67 20.58
CA VAL A 213 -3.58 -17.94 20.51
C VAL A 213 -4.32 -18.26 21.80
N THR A 214 -4.22 -17.37 22.78
CA THR A 214 -4.91 -17.45 24.08
C THR A 214 -6.31 -16.92 23.99
#